data_AF-A0A920AXQ2-F1
#
_entry.id   AF-A0A920AXQ2-F1
#
_cell.length_a   1.000
_cell.length_b   1.000
_cell.length_c   1.000
_cell.angle_alpha   90.00
_cell.angle_beta   90.00
_cell.angle_gamma   90.00
#
_symmetry.space_group_name_H-M   'P 1'
#
loop_
_entity.id
_entity.type
_entity.pdbx_description
1 polymer ?
#
loop_
_entity_poly.entity_id
_entity_poly.type
_entity_poly.pdbx_seq_one_letter_code
_entity_poly.pdbx_strand_id
1 'polypeptide(L)' 'MIHVDIFNLSEKINIVAIQGPASRIILSKLIDFDLSKLEFYKFMETSFSGKIITISRTGYTGRTWL' A
#
# COMPACT_ATOMS: atom_id res chain seq x y z
N MET A 1 9.11 -29.60 -14.71
CA MET A 1 9.70 -28.36 -15.25
C MET A 1 8.66 -27.27 -15.07
N ILE A 2 8.96 -26.20 -14.34
CA ILE A 2 7.99 -25.11 -14.05
C ILE A 2 8.24 -24.01 -15.07
N HIS A 3 7.20 -23.62 -15.80
CA HIS A 3 7.24 -22.46 -16.68
C HIS A 3 6.88 -21.22 -15.86
N VAL A 4 7.68 -20.16 -15.97
CA VAL A 4 7.47 -18.90 -15.26
C VAL A 4 7.68 -17.76 -16.24
N ASP A 5 6.73 -16.83 -16.25
CA ASP A 5 6.79 -15.60 -17.03
C ASP A 5 7.16 -14.42 -16.13
N ILE A 6 8.12 -13.61 -16.57
CA ILE A 6 8.62 -12.43 -15.84
C ILE A 6 8.34 -11.19 -16.68
N PHE A 7 7.66 -10.21 -16.09
CA PHE A 7 7.31 -8.95 -16.74
C PHE A 7 7.82 -7.76 -15.92
N ASN A 8 8.39 -6.77 -16.61
CA ASN A 8 8.71 -5.47 -16.02
C ASN A 8 7.50 -4.54 -16.15
N LEU A 9 7.00 -4.03 -15.02
CA LEU A 9 5.84 -3.15 -14.94
C LEU A 9 6.17 -1.74 -14.40
N SER A 10 7.45 -1.38 -14.30
CA SER A 10 7.89 -0.12 -13.70
C SER A 10 7.29 1.12 -14.36
N GLU A 11 7.05 1.10 -15.67
CA GLU A 11 6.41 2.22 -16.39
C GLU A 11 4.88 2.26 -16.23
N LYS A 12 4.28 1.19 -15.70
CA LYS A 12 2.82 1.05 -15.56
C LYS A 12 2.34 1.24 -14.13
N ILE A 13 3.23 1.04 -13.15
CA ILE A 13 2.90 1.08 -11.72
C ILE A 13 3.55 2.30 -11.09
N ASN A 14 2.72 3.14 -10.46
CA ASN A 14 3.18 4.25 -9.66
C ASN A 14 3.12 3.87 -8.18
N ILE A 15 4.13 4.29 -7.40
CA ILE A 15 4.21 4.06 -5.96
C ILE A 15 4.31 5.41 -5.25
N VAL A 16 3.47 5.60 -4.23
CA VAL A 16 3.51 6.77 -3.35
C VAL A 16 3.67 6.29 -1.91
N ALA A 17 4.69 6.82 -1.22
CA ALA A 17 4.95 6.51 0.18
C ALA A 17 4.43 7.64 1.08
N ILE A 18 3.52 7.33 2.00
CA ILE A 18 3.05 8.24 3.04
C ILE A 18 3.60 7.77 4.38
N GLN A 19 4.51 8.54 4.98
CA GLN A 19 5.22 8.15 6.21
C GLN A 19 5.14 9.26 7.27
N GLY A 20 5.21 8.86 8.54
CA GLY A 20 5.09 9.76 9.70
C GLY A 20 3.82 9.50 10.52
N PRO A 21 3.75 9.99 11.77
CA PRO A 21 2.71 9.63 12.74
C PRO A 21 1.27 9.94 12.29
N ALA A 22 1.11 10.84 11.32
CA ALA A 22 -0.19 11.18 10.75
C ALA A 22 -0.60 10.32 9.53
N SER A 23 0.26 9.43 9.02
CA SER A 23 0.02 8.69 7.77
C SER A 23 -1.27 7.87 7.82
N ARG A 24 -1.52 7.18 8.94
CA ARG A 24 -2.75 6.41 9.14
C ARG A 24 -4.00 7.28 9.15
N ILE A 25 -3.95 8.43 9.83
CA ILE A 25 -5.07 9.38 9.89
C ILE A 25 -5.37 9.94 8.51
N ILE A 26 -4.33 10.27 7.74
CA ILE A 26 -4.47 10.78 6.37
C ILE A 26 -5.09 9.72 5.46
N LEU A 27 -4.54 8.49 5.47
CA LEU A 27 -5.04 7.41 4.63
C LEU A 27 -6.47 6.99 5.00
N SER A 28 -6.82 6.94 6.28
CA SER A 28 -8.19 6.62 6.72
C SER A 28 -9.26 7.61 6.25
N LYS A 29 -8.87 8.85 5.85
CA LYS A 29 -9.80 9.80 5.23
C LYS A 29 -10.03 9.55 3.74
N LEU A 30 -9.14 8.79 3.11
CA LEU A 30 -9.13 8.57 1.67
C LEU A 30 -9.72 7.22 1.27
N ILE A 31 -9.77 6.26 2.19
CA ILE A 31 -10.19 4.89 1.89
C ILE A 31 -11.27 4.40 2.84
N ASP A 32 -12.18 3.60 2.32
CA ASP A 32 -13.24 2.96 3.10
C ASP A 32 -12.76 1.59 3.61
N PHE A 33 -11.68 1.61 4.38
CA PHE A 33 -11.14 0.43 5.04
C PHE A 33 -10.52 0.78 6.39
N ASP A 34 -10.75 -0.08 7.38
CA ASP A 34 -10.12 0.01 8.68
C ASP A 34 -8.66 -0.44 8.62
N LEU A 35 -7.77 0.54 8.38
CA LEU A 35 -6.34 0.32 8.34
C LEU A 35 -5.80 -0.37 9.60
N SER A 36 -6.48 -0.30 10.76
CA SER A 36 -6.12 -0.99 12.02
C SER A 36 -5.79 -2.47 11.81
N LYS A 37 -6.47 -3.10 10.85
CA LYS A 37 -6.39 -4.52 10.51
C LYS A 37 -5.22 -4.87 9.59
N LEU A 38 -4.56 -3.89 8.98
CA LEU A 38 -3.40 -4.12 8.14
C LEU A 38 -2.14 -4.23 9.02
N GLU A 39 -1.63 -5.44 9.17
CA GLU A 39 -0.40 -5.72 9.94
C GLU A 39 0.87 -5.29 9.18
N PHE A 40 1.97 -5.08 9.92
CA PHE A 40 3.25 -4.69 9.35
C PHE A 40 3.73 -5.71 8.32
N TYR A 41 4.29 -5.23 7.19
CA TYR A 41 4.70 -6.04 6.04
C TYR A 41 3.57 -6.81 5.34
N LYS A 42 2.29 -6.49 5.61
CA LYS A 42 1.16 -6.96 4.80
C LYS A 42 0.68 -5.89 3.83
N PHE A 43 -0.05 -6.33 2.81
CA PHE A 43 -0.75 -5.47 1.88
C PHE A 43 -2.23 -5.88 1.75
N MET A 44 -3.02 -4.97 1.21
CA MET A 44 -4.41 -5.19 0.85
C MET A 44 -4.74 -4.43 -0.44
N GLU A 45 -5.83 -4.82 -1.08
CA GLU A 45 -6.41 -4.06 -2.19
C GLU A 45 -7.68 -3.34 -1.72
N THR A 46 -7.89 -2.13 -2.22
CA THR A 46 -9.10 -1.35 -1.97
C THR A 46 -9.43 -0.45 -3.16
N SER A 47 -10.59 0.21 -3.12
CA SER A 47 -11.00 1.20 -4.12
C SER A 47 -10.64 2.60 -3.64
N PHE A 48 -9.98 3.38 -4.50
CA PHE A 48 -9.76 4.80 -4.32
C PHE A 48 -10.14 5.53 -5.60
N SER A 49 -11.10 6.46 -5.52
CA SER A 49 -11.61 7.21 -6.69
C SER A 49 -12.01 6.31 -7.88
N GLY A 50 -12.66 5.18 -7.60
CA GLY A 50 -13.11 4.22 -8.62
C GLY A 50 -12.00 3.34 -9.23
N LYS A 51 -10.77 3.39 -8.69
CA LYS A 51 -9.65 2.56 -9.12
C LYS A 51 -9.22 1.60 -8.02
N ILE A 52 -8.84 0.38 -8.41
CA ILE A 52 -8.21 -0.57 -7.50
C ILE A 52 -6.80 -0.07 -7.19
N ILE A 53 -6.48 0.04 -5.91
CA ILE A 53 -5.14 0.37 -5.43
C ILE A 53 -4.68 -0.69 -4.43
N THR A 54 -3.37 -0.92 -4.39
CA THR A 54 -2.73 -1.74 -3.36
C THR A 54 -2.15 -0.84 -2.28
N ILE A 55 -2.49 -1.11 -1.02
CA ILE A 55 -1.94 -0.42 0.14
C ILE A 55 -1.09 -1.42 0.91
N SER A 56 0.17 -1.07 1.16
CA SER A 56 1.06 -1.86 1.99
C SER A 56 1.47 -1.11 3.24
N ARG A 57 1.55 -1.83 4.36
CA ARG A 57 2.10 -1.31 5.62
C ARG A 57 3.60 -1.56 5.63
N THR A 58 4.31 -0.77 4.83
CA THR A 58 5.77 -0.81 4.69
C THR A 58 6.35 0.60 4.79
N GLY A 59 7.66 0.72 5.04
CA GLY A 59 8.30 2.01 5.12
C GLY A 59 9.80 1.94 5.26
N TYR A 60 10.48 3.05 4.95
CA TYR A 60 11.95 3.15 4.94
C TYR A 60 12.49 4.13 6.01
N THR A 61 11.62 4.81 6.76
CA THR A 61 12.02 5.71 7.86
C THR A 61 12.39 5.01 9.17
N GLY A 62 12.48 3.68 9.20
CA GLY A 62 12.87 2.91 10.39
C GLY A 62 11.90 3.01 11.57
N ARG A 63 10.65 3.46 11.34
CA ARG A 63 9.62 3.62 12.37
C ARG A 63 8.28 3.11 11.86
N THR A 64 7.53 2.45 12.74
CA THR A 64 6.22 1.88 12.44
C THR A 64 5.14 2.96 12.60
N TRP A 65 4.89 3.72 11.54
CA TRP A 65 3.90 4.82 11.56
C TRP A 65 2.57 4.49 10.89
N LEU A 66 2.49 3.35 10.22
CA LEU A 66 1.26 2.73 9.75
C LEU A 66 0.90 1.62 10.71
#